data_AF-A0A8H3CHS6-F1
#
_entry.id   AF-A0A8H3CHS6-F1
#
_cell.length_a   1.000
_cell.length_b   1.000
_cell.length_c   1.000
_cell.angle_alpha   90.00
_cell.angle_beta   90.00
_cell.angle_gamma   90.00
#
_symmetry.space_group_name_H-M   'P 1'
#
loop_
_entity.id
_entity.type
_entity.pdbx_description
1 polymer ?
#
loop_
_entity_poly.entity_id
_entity_poly.type
_entity_poly.pdbx_seq_one_letter_code
_entity_poly.pdbx_strand_id
1 'polypeptide(L)'
;MSTEMLLAVNCGSSSIKFKLYTLSDLDVLISGTASNVEVKGEKPSIKYTVYESGKDDDEKVNEEEKEGMPYEDVFERVITLIEGSSSKHFVQAKGSNSRPRVRDLVKVVAHRVVHGGTEAKHMAIWPGHEQGLEEMDALSAFAPLHNHFAIQVVRFCLKHIPSGRQILLFDTMFHSTIPAHIYTYPLGPSSEKTAIPLRKYGAHGLSYASILDNVSSYLDKPKEQCTLVIAHLGSGASVCLVKEGKSWDTSMGLTPLDGLLGGTRTGSVDPVLVFHHTPNASGGVKIPGGHCARAEIVLNKQGGLQALAGTSNFGQITSTMEESEGGDEKNKAQLAYDVFLDRLMNYIGAYVVKAKGLSLDLDGIVFSGGIGEKSVRLRADVGKMFSWMGCKLDQVANEAVGNDKRTVTEITGKDSNVRILVCLTDEETQCARMAKHAYESKEMK
;
A
#
# COMPACT_ATOMS: atom_id res chain seq x y z
N MET A 1 -18.39 27.13 -13.84
CA MET A 1 -16.99 27.10 -13.38
C MET A 1 -16.36 25.85 -13.96
N SER A 2 -15.09 25.88 -14.36
CA SER A 2 -14.40 24.65 -14.80
C SER A 2 -14.22 23.71 -13.62
N THR A 3 -14.57 22.44 -13.77
CA THR A 3 -14.41 21.42 -12.72
C THR A 3 -12.95 21.25 -12.38
N GLU A 4 -12.55 21.62 -11.16
CA GLU A 4 -11.20 21.37 -10.64
C GLU A 4 -11.04 19.90 -10.31
N MET A 5 -9.82 19.39 -10.46
CA MET A 5 -9.56 17.95 -10.39
C MET A 5 -8.45 17.59 -9.43
N LEU A 6 -8.53 16.35 -8.94
CA LEU A 6 -7.52 15.69 -8.13
C LEU A 6 -7.07 14.42 -8.85
N LEU A 7 -5.76 14.27 -9.04
CA LEU A 7 -5.16 13.04 -9.55
C LEU A 7 -4.48 12.29 -8.39
N ALA A 8 -4.91 11.07 -8.08
CA ALA A 8 -4.21 10.21 -7.13
C ALA A 8 -3.37 9.18 -7.88
N VAL A 9 -2.11 9.02 -7.48
CA VAL A 9 -1.15 8.08 -8.08
C VAL A 9 -0.46 7.23 -7.03
N ASN A 10 -0.33 5.94 -7.34
CA ASN A 10 0.36 4.94 -6.53
C ASN A 10 1.38 4.22 -7.42
N CYS A 11 2.66 4.57 -7.22
CA CYS A 11 3.77 4.18 -8.08
C CYS A 11 4.60 3.07 -7.43
N GLY A 12 4.42 1.84 -7.91
CA GLY A 12 5.23 0.68 -7.55
C GLY A 12 6.27 0.36 -8.63
N SER A 13 7.25 -0.49 -8.31
CA SER A 13 8.35 -0.80 -9.25
C SER A 13 7.94 -1.47 -10.56
N SER A 14 6.73 -2.01 -10.64
CA SER A 14 6.22 -2.69 -11.84
C SER A 14 4.82 -2.24 -12.24
N SER A 15 4.27 -1.22 -11.57
CA SER A 15 2.89 -0.80 -11.80
C SER A 15 2.64 0.64 -11.35
N ILE A 16 1.78 1.34 -12.08
CA ILE A 16 1.24 2.65 -11.71
C ILE A 16 -0.27 2.51 -11.58
N LYS A 17 -0.84 2.66 -10.39
CA LYS A 17 -2.29 2.83 -10.24
C LYS A 17 -2.62 4.31 -10.20
N PHE A 18 -3.73 4.68 -10.83
CA PHE A 18 -4.15 6.08 -10.90
C PHE A 18 -5.66 6.21 -10.84
N LYS A 19 -6.13 7.28 -10.22
CA LYS A 19 -7.54 7.68 -10.24
C LYS A 19 -7.65 9.20 -10.40
N LEU A 20 -8.52 9.64 -11.30
CA LEU A 20 -8.86 11.05 -11.50
C LEU A 20 -10.22 11.31 -10.86
N TYR A 21 -10.28 12.37 -10.06
CA TYR A 21 -11.48 12.77 -9.33
C TYR A 21 -11.88 14.21 -9.64
N THR A 22 -13.16 14.50 -9.47
CA THR A 22 -13.61 15.86 -9.19
C THR A 22 -13.11 16.30 -7.81
N LEU A 23 -12.56 17.52 -7.70
CA LEU A 23 -12.02 17.99 -6.43
C LEU A 23 -13.12 18.29 -5.39
N SER A 24 -14.31 18.70 -5.84
CA SER A 24 -15.43 19.13 -4.99
C SER A 24 -16.01 18.03 -4.11
N ASP A 25 -16.18 16.83 -4.64
CA ASP A 25 -16.92 15.71 -4.06
C ASP A 25 -16.16 14.38 -4.13
N LEU A 26 -15.02 14.33 -4.81
CA LEU A 26 -14.23 13.11 -5.03
C LEU A 26 -15.01 12.03 -5.79
N ASP A 27 -15.84 12.43 -6.75
CA ASP A 27 -16.42 11.50 -7.71
C ASP A 27 -15.31 10.98 -8.63
N VAL A 28 -15.24 9.66 -8.78
CA VAL A 28 -14.25 9.01 -9.65
C VAL A 28 -14.66 9.25 -11.10
N LEU A 29 -13.82 9.94 -11.87
CA LEU A 29 -13.99 10.14 -13.31
C LEU A 29 -13.29 9.04 -14.11
N ILE A 30 -12.07 8.69 -13.69
CA ILE A 30 -11.26 7.65 -14.33
C ILE A 30 -10.54 6.85 -13.25
N SER A 31 -10.48 5.54 -13.41
CA SER A 31 -9.65 4.66 -12.58
C SER A 31 -8.88 3.68 -13.47
N GLY A 32 -7.59 3.50 -13.21
CA GLY A 32 -6.79 2.61 -14.03
C GLY A 32 -5.51 2.12 -13.37
N THR A 33 -4.85 1.24 -14.09
CA THR A 33 -3.56 0.66 -13.73
C THR A 33 -2.73 0.45 -14.99
N ALA A 34 -1.50 0.96 -14.98
CA ALA A 34 -0.44 0.49 -15.85
C ALA A 34 0.29 -0.65 -15.14
N SER A 35 0.36 -1.81 -15.76
CA SER A 35 1.07 -3.00 -15.26
C SER A 35 2.28 -3.28 -16.13
N ASN A 36 3.21 -4.10 -15.63
CA ASN A 36 4.41 -4.53 -16.33
C ASN A 36 5.36 -3.38 -16.72
N VAL A 37 5.35 -2.31 -15.92
CA VAL A 37 6.23 -1.15 -16.12
C VAL A 37 7.66 -1.54 -15.75
N GLU A 38 8.63 -1.31 -16.63
CA GLU A 38 10.04 -1.72 -16.45
C GLU A 38 10.26 -3.21 -16.11
N VAL A 39 9.29 -4.09 -16.45
CA VAL A 39 9.46 -5.54 -16.33
C VAL A 39 10.15 -6.06 -17.58
N LYS A 40 11.32 -6.67 -17.40
CA LYS A 40 12.13 -7.19 -18.51
C LYS A 40 11.39 -8.31 -19.26
N GLY A 41 11.26 -8.21 -20.58
CA GLY A 41 10.59 -9.21 -21.41
C GLY A 41 9.08 -9.04 -21.51
N GLU A 42 8.50 -8.04 -20.84
CA GLU A 42 7.06 -7.77 -20.87
C GLU A 42 6.77 -6.36 -21.39
N LYS A 43 5.64 -6.22 -22.08
CA LYS A 43 5.14 -4.92 -22.54
C LYS A 43 4.29 -4.28 -21.44
N PRO A 44 4.43 -2.96 -21.19
CA PRO A 44 3.50 -2.26 -20.31
C PRO A 44 2.08 -2.34 -20.86
N SER A 45 1.12 -2.65 -19.99
CA SER A 45 -0.31 -2.69 -20.33
C SER A 45 -1.06 -1.68 -19.47
N ILE A 46 -1.77 -0.75 -20.10
CA ILE A 46 -2.55 0.29 -19.43
C ILE A 46 -4.03 -0.06 -19.56
N LYS A 47 -4.65 -0.40 -18.43
CA LYS A 47 -6.08 -0.70 -18.33
C LYS A 47 -6.76 0.37 -17.50
N TYR A 48 -7.82 0.96 -18.01
CA TYR A 48 -8.58 1.97 -17.27
C TYR A 48 -10.06 1.94 -17.60
N THR A 49 -10.85 2.50 -16.69
CA THR A 49 -12.29 2.64 -16.79
C THR A 49 -12.63 4.12 -16.68
N VAL A 50 -13.48 4.59 -17.58
CA VAL A 50 -14.03 5.95 -17.60
C VAL A 50 -15.48 5.86 -17.11
N TYR A 51 -15.82 6.64 -16.08
CA TYR A 51 -17.12 6.58 -15.40
C TYR A 51 -18.01 7.75 -15.84
N GLU A 52 -19.15 7.47 -16.48
CA GLU A 52 -20.13 8.50 -16.83
C GLU A 52 -21.15 8.73 -15.70
N SER A 53 -21.32 9.98 -15.26
CA SER A 53 -22.37 10.32 -14.30
C SER A 53 -23.76 10.01 -14.87
N GLY A 54 -24.45 9.03 -14.29
CA GLY A 54 -25.85 8.73 -14.57
C GLY A 54 -26.13 7.72 -15.70
N LYS A 55 -25.14 6.94 -16.13
CA LYS A 55 -25.33 5.79 -17.06
C LYS A 55 -24.50 4.58 -16.61
N ASP A 56 -25.03 3.38 -16.86
CA ASP A 56 -24.35 2.09 -16.58
C ASP A 56 -23.29 1.69 -17.65
N ASP A 57 -22.97 2.58 -18.59
CA ASP A 57 -22.01 2.32 -19.68
C ASP A 57 -20.60 2.83 -19.31
N ASP A 58 -19.95 2.12 -18.38
CA ASP A 58 -18.53 2.31 -18.08
C ASP A 58 -17.66 1.89 -19.28
N GLU A 59 -16.86 2.80 -19.83
CA GLU A 59 -15.93 2.48 -20.93
C GLU A 59 -14.64 1.87 -20.38
N LYS A 60 -14.38 0.61 -20.72
CA LYS A 60 -13.13 -0.08 -20.41
C LYS A 60 -12.17 -0.02 -21.58
N VAL A 61 -10.99 0.51 -21.33
CA VAL A 61 -9.93 0.63 -22.34
C VAL A 61 -8.73 -0.21 -21.90
N ASN A 62 -8.08 -0.86 -22.87
CA ASN A 62 -6.85 -1.62 -22.69
C ASN A 62 -5.88 -1.27 -23.81
N GLU A 63 -4.73 -0.71 -23.46
CA GLU A 63 -3.66 -0.33 -24.39
C GLU A 63 -2.39 -1.10 -24.03
N GLU A 64 -1.64 -1.53 -25.05
CA GLU A 64 -0.31 -2.11 -24.88
C GLU A 64 0.74 -1.17 -25.45
N GLU A 65 1.81 -0.96 -24.69
CA GLU A 65 2.91 -0.09 -25.07
C GLU A 65 4.14 -0.89 -25.50
N LYS A 66 5.20 -0.18 -25.91
CA LYS A 66 6.44 -0.81 -26.35
C LYS A 66 7.20 -1.41 -25.17
N GLU A 67 7.81 -2.58 -25.40
CA GLU A 67 8.72 -3.19 -24.43
C GLU A 67 9.89 -2.24 -24.14
N GLY A 68 10.30 -2.17 -22.87
CA GLY A 68 11.43 -1.35 -22.45
C GLY A 68 11.15 0.16 -22.43
N MET A 69 9.89 0.57 -22.54
CA MET A 69 9.49 1.97 -22.36
C MET A 69 9.86 2.44 -20.94
N PRO A 70 10.58 3.57 -20.79
CA PRO A 70 10.93 4.14 -19.48
C PRO A 70 9.71 4.42 -18.61
N TYR A 71 9.88 4.34 -17.28
CA TYR A 71 8.79 4.56 -16.32
C TYR A 71 8.06 5.91 -16.52
N GLU A 72 8.81 7.00 -16.72
CA GLU A 72 8.26 8.34 -17.00
C GLU A 72 7.43 8.39 -18.28
N ASP A 73 7.88 7.73 -19.33
CA ASP A 73 7.20 7.71 -20.63
C ASP A 73 5.88 6.95 -20.53
N VAL A 74 5.85 5.84 -19.77
CA VAL A 74 4.60 5.12 -19.46
C VAL A 74 3.64 6.00 -18.67
N PHE A 75 4.15 6.78 -17.70
CA PHE A 75 3.31 7.73 -16.96
C PHE A 75 2.80 8.88 -17.85
N GLU A 76 3.63 9.43 -18.74
CA GLU A 76 3.20 10.41 -19.73
C GLU A 76 2.09 9.87 -20.62
N ARG A 77 2.20 8.60 -21.01
CA ARG A 77 1.18 7.91 -21.79
C ARG A 77 -0.13 7.78 -21.02
N VAL A 78 -0.09 7.43 -19.73
CA VAL A 78 -1.27 7.44 -18.84
C VAL A 78 -1.94 8.81 -18.85
N ILE A 79 -1.19 9.91 -18.68
CA ILE A 79 -1.75 11.26 -18.69
C ILE A 79 -2.36 11.60 -20.07
N THR A 80 -1.70 11.21 -21.15
CA THR A 80 -2.18 11.43 -22.52
C THR A 80 -3.50 10.69 -22.79
N LEU A 81 -3.62 9.44 -22.30
CA LEU A 81 -4.84 8.66 -22.40
C LEU A 81 -5.98 9.27 -21.58
N ILE A 82 -5.68 9.71 -20.35
CA ILE A 82 -6.62 10.47 -19.52
C ILE A 82 -7.11 11.71 -20.28
N GLU A 83 -6.22 12.48 -20.91
CA GLU A 83 -6.58 13.68 -21.69
C GLU A 83 -7.46 13.36 -22.90
N GLY A 84 -7.21 12.24 -23.60
CA GLY A 84 -8.03 11.79 -24.72
C GLY A 84 -9.45 11.38 -24.30
N SER A 85 -9.55 10.58 -23.24
CA SER A 85 -10.83 10.02 -22.73
C SER A 85 -11.67 11.06 -22.00
N SER A 86 -11.00 12.03 -21.38
CA SER A 86 -11.60 13.24 -20.82
C SER A 86 -12.34 14.09 -21.84
N SER A 87 -12.22 13.89 -23.15
CA SER A 87 -13.05 14.62 -24.11
C SER A 87 -14.58 14.51 -23.87
N LYS A 88 -15.05 13.52 -23.09
CA LYS A 88 -16.46 13.29 -22.75
C LYS A 88 -16.98 14.01 -21.49
N HIS A 89 -16.21 14.13 -20.40
CA HIS A 89 -16.66 14.87 -19.20
C HIS A 89 -16.44 16.39 -19.29
N PHE A 90 -15.73 16.86 -20.31
CA PHE A 90 -15.12 18.19 -20.32
C PHE A 90 -15.76 19.01 -21.44
N VAL A 91 -16.88 19.64 -21.10
CA VAL A 91 -17.63 20.49 -22.03
C VAL A 91 -16.92 21.84 -22.19
N GLN A 92 -16.84 22.30 -23.43
CA GLN A 92 -16.32 23.62 -23.79
C GLN A 92 -17.04 24.73 -23.01
N ALA A 93 -16.29 25.58 -22.31
CA ALA A 93 -16.87 26.81 -21.77
C ALA A 93 -17.38 27.69 -22.92
N LYS A 94 -18.63 28.15 -22.86
CA LYS A 94 -19.21 29.05 -23.87
C LYS A 94 -18.28 30.27 -24.07
N GLY A 95 -17.66 30.39 -25.24
CA GLY A 95 -16.79 31.51 -25.62
C GLY A 95 -15.28 31.23 -25.69
N SER A 96 -14.82 30.00 -25.39
CA SER A 96 -13.40 29.63 -25.59
C SER A 96 -13.16 28.93 -26.93
N ASN A 97 -12.10 29.31 -27.65
CA ASN A 97 -11.69 28.69 -28.92
C ASN A 97 -10.92 27.37 -28.76
N SER A 98 -10.63 26.93 -27.52
CA SER A 98 -9.95 25.65 -27.24
C SER A 98 -10.48 24.98 -25.97
N ARG A 99 -10.48 23.65 -25.94
CA ARG A 99 -10.80 22.86 -24.75
C ARG A 99 -9.65 22.96 -23.73
N PRO A 100 -9.93 23.14 -22.44
CA PRO A 100 -8.89 23.10 -21.41
C PRO A 100 -8.26 21.70 -21.36
N ARG A 101 -6.93 21.61 -21.23
CA ARG A 101 -6.25 20.32 -21.04
C ARG A 101 -6.50 19.85 -19.62
N VAL A 102 -6.58 18.53 -19.41
CA VAL A 102 -6.78 17.96 -18.07
C VAL A 102 -5.68 18.42 -17.12
N ARG A 103 -4.42 18.47 -17.58
CA ARG A 103 -3.28 18.99 -16.82
C ARG A 103 -3.48 20.41 -16.28
N ASP A 104 -4.25 21.26 -16.97
CA ASP A 104 -4.52 22.64 -16.54
C ASP A 104 -5.65 22.70 -15.47
N LEU A 105 -6.48 21.65 -15.39
CA LEU A 105 -7.61 21.50 -14.46
C LEU A 105 -7.26 20.76 -13.17
N VAL A 106 -6.19 19.95 -13.18
CA VAL A 106 -5.69 19.25 -11.99
C VAL A 106 -5.03 20.26 -11.04
N LYS A 107 -5.66 20.49 -9.89
CA LYS A 107 -5.18 21.40 -8.83
C LYS A 107 -4.44 20.67 -7.72
N VAL A 108 -4.68 19.38 -7.57
CA VAL A 108 -4.06 18.53 -6.55
C VAL A 108 -3.59 17.24 -7.20
N VAL A 109 -2.36 16.83 -6.90
CA VAL A 109 -1.85 15.50 -7.25
C VAL A 109 -1.45 14.79 -5.95
N ALA A 110 -2.14 13.73 -5.58
CA ALA A 110 -1.85 12.93 -4.40
C ALA A 110 -0.86 11.81 -4.77
N HIS A 111 0.31 11.81 -4.14
CA HIS A 111 1.36 10.81 -4.35
C HIS A 111 1.47 9.91 -3.12
N ARG A 112 1.28 8.61 -3.31
CA ARG A 112 1.69 7.64 -2.29
C ARG A 112 3.21 7.48 -2.33
N VAL A 113 3.86 7.76 -1.20
CA VAL A 113 5.30 7.57 -0.99
C VAL A 113 5.49 6.58 0.16
N VAL A 114 6.38 5.60 0.00
CA VAL A 114 6.51 4.54 1.00
C VAL A 114 7.16 5.05 2.28
N HIS A 115 8.29 5.75 2.18
CA HIS A 115 9.08 6.15 3.34
C HIS A 115 9.13 7.68 3.49
N GLY A 116 8.48 8.21 4.52
CA GLY A 116 8.49 9.63 4.88
C GLY A 116 9.51 10.00 5.96
N GLY A 117 10.34 9.06 6.42
CA GLY A 117 11.26 9.34 7.52
C GLY A 117 10.50 9.68 8.79
N THR A 118 10.90 10.74 9.47
CA THR A 118 10.25 11.22 10.70
C THR A 118 9.02 12.09 10.45
N GLU A 119 8.63 12.31 9.20
CA GLU A 119 7.46 13.12 8.86
C GLU A 119 6.18 12.50 9.41
N ALA A 120 5.50 13.24 10.29
CA ALA A 120 4.21 12.86 10.89
C ALA A 120 3.01 13.39 10.09
N LYS A 121 3.25 14.24 9.09
CA LYS A 121 2.24 14.88 8.24
C LYS A 121 2.57 14.66 6.76
N HIS A 122 1.63 15.04 5.90
CA HIS A 122 1.84 15.12 4.47
C HIS A 122 2.85 16.24 4.13
N MET A 123 3.48 16.15 2.96
CA MET A 123 4.33 17.21 2.43
C MET A 123 3.69 17.80 1.16
N ALA A 124 3.66 19.13 1.05
CA ALA A 124 3.17 19.83 -0.13
C ALA A 124 4.32 20.44 -0.93
N ILE A 125 4.39 20.13 -2.23
CA ILE A 125 5.44 20.60 -3.14
C ILE A 125 4.80 21.32 -4.32
N TRP A 126 5.44 22.39 -4.77
CA TRP A 126 5.07 23.18 -5.94
C TRP A 126 6.32 23.62 -6.72
N PRO A 127 6.20 24.05 -7.98
CA PRO A 127 7.33 24.55 -8.74
C PRO A 127 8.03 25.72 -8.01
N GLY A 128 9.34 25.60 -7.78
CA GLY A 128 10.14 26.59 -7.03
C GLY A 128 10.17 26.40 -5.51
N HIS A 129 9.59 25.33 -4.96
CA HIS A 129 9.69 25.00 -3.53
C HIS A 129 11.02 24.29 -3.22
N GLU A 130 12.12 25.02 -3.08
CA GLU A 130 13.47 24.46 -2.90
C GLU A 130 13.58 23.54 -1.68
N GLN A 131 13.13 23.99 -0.50
CA GLN A 131 13.19 23.19 0.73
C GLN A 131 12.46 21.85 0.60
N GLY A 132 11.22 21.86 0.09
CA GLY A 132 10.46 20.62 -0.10
C GLY A 132 11.10 19.66 -1.12
N LEU A 133 11.81 20.18 -2.12
CA LEU A 133 12.55 19.35 -3.07
C LEU A 133 13.79 18.69 -2.42
N GLU A 134 14.52 19.43 -1.58
CA GLU A 134 15.66 18.88 -0.83
C GLU A 134 15.23 17.79 0.16
N GLU A 135 14.15 18.02 0.92
CA GLU A 135 13.58 17.04 1.85
C GLU A 135 13.11 15.78 1.10
N MET A 136 12.42 15.95 -0.03
CA MET A 136 11.99 14.85 -0.90
C MET A 136 13.19 14.03 -1.41
N ASP A 137 14.28 14.68 -1.81
CA ASP A 137 15.49 14.00 -2.28
C ASP A 137 16.20 13.22 -1.17
N ALA A 138 16.26 13.78 0.04
CA ALA A 138 16.80 13.08 1.21
C ALA A 138 15.99 11.81 1.52
N LEU A 139 14.65 11.87 1.44
CA LEU A 139 13.77 10.70 1.59
C LEU A 139 13.99 9.66 0.49
N SER A 140 14.20 10.09 -0.76
CA SER A 140 14.49 9.18 -1.88
C SER A 140 15.84 8.48 -1.71
N ALA A 141 16.86 9.21 -1.27
CA ALA A 141 18.21 8.68 -1.06
C ALA A 141 18.26 7.67 0.09
N PHE A 142 17.44 7.86 1.12
CA PHE A 142 17.36 6.93 2.26
C PHE A 142 16.70 5.60 1.91
N ALA A 143 15.64 5.60 1.09
CA ALA A 143 14.88 4.42 0.73
C ALA A 143 14.70 4.27 -0.80
N PRO A 144 15.80 4.14 -1.58
CA PRO A 144 15.76 4.25 -3.03
C PRO A 144 14.94 3.14 -3.69
N LEU A 145 14.97 1.92 -3.15
CA LEU A 145 14.16 0.79 -3.65
C LEU A 145 12.64 0.99 -3.51
N HIS A 146 12.22 1.94 -2.67
CA HIS A 146 10.81 2.15 -2.32
C HIS A 146 10.28 3.50 -2.77
N ASN A 147 11.09 4.55 -2.74
CA ASN A 147 10.65 5.92 -3.03
C ASN A 147 10.93 6.36 -4.47
N HIS A 148 11.91 5.77 -5.18
CA HIS A 148 12.41 6.29 -6.46
C HIS A 148 11.30 6.58 -7.48
N PHE A 149 10.44 5.60 -7.77
CA PHE A 149 9.38 5.72 -8.77
C PHE A 149 8.32 6.77 -8.39
N ALA A 150 7.98 6.88 -7.11
CA ALA A 150 7.07 7.91 -6.64
C ALA A 150 7.67 9.30 -6.84
N ILE A 151 8.94 9.50 -6.47
CA ILE A 151 9.62 10.79 -6.62
C ILE A 151 9.83 11.16 -8.09
N GLN A 152 10.08 10.17 -8.94
CA GLN A 152 10.18 10.35 -10.39
C GLN A 152 8.86 10.93 -10.96
N VAL A 153 7.72 10.39 -10.54
CA VAL A 153 6.39 10.88 -10.96
C VAL A 153 6.05 12.23 -10.34
N VAL A 154 6.47 12.53 -9.11
CA VAL A 154 6.36 13.88 -8.53
C VAL A 154 7.09 14.90 -9.41
N ARG A 155 8.34 14.62 -9.81
CA ARG A 155 9.13 15.51 -10.68
C ARG A 155 8.49 15.70 -12.05
N PHE A 156 7.98 14.62 -12.64
CA PHE A 156 7.20 14.70 -13.88
C PHE A 156 5.99 15.64 -13.70
N CYS A 157 5.21 15.47 -12.64
CA CYS A 157 4.03 16.28 -12.38
C CYS A 157 4.37 17.76 -12.10
N LEU A 158 5.47 18.06 -11.41
CA LEU A 158 5.91 19.44 -11.21
C LEU A 158 6.22 20.16 -12.53
N LYS A 159 6.77 19.43 -13.51
CA LYS A 159 7.08 19.97 -14.84
C LYS A 159 5.84 20.09 -15.73
N HIS A 160 4.95 19.11 -15.69
CA HIS A 160 3.85 18.96 -16.65
C HIS A 160 2.46 19.38 -16.13
N ILE A 161 2.31 19.51 -14.82
CA ILE A 161 1.10 20.00 -14.11
C ILE A 161 1.53 21.13 -13.16
N PRO A 162 2.11 22.24 -13.68
CA PRO A 162 2.72 23.28 -12.84
C PRO A 162 1.72 24.04 -11.98
N SER A 163 0.42 23.99 -12.32
CA SER A 163 -0.65 24.61 -11.52
C SER A 163 -1.13 23.73 -10.36
N GLY A 164 -0.74 22.45 -10.35
CA GLY A 164 -1.16 21.48 -9.34
C GLY A 164 -0.20 21.43 -8.16
N ARG A 165 -0.76 21.42 -6.95
CA ARG A 165 0.00 21.12 -5.72
C ARG A 165 0.25 19.62 -5.63
N GLN A 166 1.51 19.23 -5.46
CA GLN A 166 1.90 17.84 -5.27
C GLN A 166 1.83 17.54 -3.77
N ILE A 167 0.93 16.65 -3.36
CA ILE A 167 0.77 16.25 -1.97
C ILE A 167 1.35 14.85 -1.79
N LEU A 168 2.48 14.75 -1.10
CA LEU A 168 3.14 13.49 -0.78
C LEU A 168 2.55 12.97 0.53
N LEU A 169 2.00 11.76 0.45
CA LEU A 169 1.38 11.03 1.55
C LEU A 169 2.24 9.81 1.86
N PHE A 170 2.77 9.75 3.09
CA PHE A 170 3.75 8.76 3.47
C PHE A 170 3.10 7.56 4.16
N ASP A 171 3.43 6.34 3.75
CA ASP A 171 2.99 5.13 4.46
C ASP A 171 3.52 5.06 5.91
N THR A 172 4.59 5.80 6.23
CA THR A 172 5.15 5.88 7.58
C THR A 172 4.38 6.83 8.52
N MET A 173 3.59 7.78 7.99
CA MET A 173 3.03 8.86 8.80
C MET A 173 2.05 8.37 9.88
N PHE A 174 1.27 7.33 9.57
CA PHE A 174 0.32 6.70 10.51
C PHE A 174 1.02 6.08 11.73
N HIS A 175 2.29 5.69 11.56
CA HIS A 175 3.12 5.05 12.57
C HIS A 175 3.96 6.03 13.40
N SER A 176 3.85 7.34 13.14
CA SER A 176 4.57 8.37 13.90
C SER A 176 4.23 8.36 15.41
N THR A 177 3.12 7.75 15.80
CA THR A 177 2.66 7.61 17.18
C THR A 177 3.27 6.43 17.95
N ILE A 178 4.07 5.59 17.29
CA ILE A 178 4.72 4.45 17.95
C ILE A 178 5.65 4.96 19.07
N PRO A 179 5.59 4.40 20.30
CA PRO A 179 6.41 4.84 21.43
C PRO A 179 7.86 4.37 21.31
N ALA A 180 8.77 5.07 22.01
CA ALA A 180 10.22 4.84 21.94
C ALA A 180 10.67 3.39 22.21
N HIS A 181 10.10 2.74 23.22
CA HIS A 181 10.45 1.37 23.55
C HIS A 181 10.05 0.35 22.47
N ILE A 182 9.19 0.73 21.51
CA ILE A 182 8.78 -0.11 20.37
C ILE A 182 9.60 0.20 19.13
N TYR A 183 9.89 1.48 18.85
CA TYR A 183 10.61 1.82 17.63
C TYR A 183 12.13 1.74 17.74
N THR A 184 12.69 1.77 18.94
CA THR A 184 14.14 1.81 19.13
C THR A 184 14.75 0.45 18.83
N TYR A 185 15.68 0.40 17.88
CA TYR A 185 16.60 -0.73 17.75
C TYR A 185 17.73 -0.59 18.77
N PRO A 186 18.11 -1.65 19.51
CA PRO A 186 19.17 -1.61 20.52
C PRO A 186 20.56 -1.64 19.88
N LEU A 187 20.86 -0.66 19.03
CA LEU A 187 22.14 -0.47 18.37
C LEU A 187 22.89 0.72 18.98
N GLY A 188 24.21 0.59 19.12
CA GLY A 188 25.05 1.73 19.46
C GLY A 188 24.98 2.82 18.38
N PRO A 189 25.22 4.10 18.73
CA PRO A 189 25.26 5.17 17.75
C PRO A 189 26.34 4.89 16.70
N SER A 190 26.00 5.13 15.44
CA SER A 190 26.98 5.07 14.35
C SER A 190 28.01 6.19 14.49
N SER A 191 29.24 5.93 14.06
CA SER A 191 30.28 6.98 13.90
C SER A 191 29.92 7.98 12.81
N GLU A 192 29.04 7.60 11.87
CA GLU A 192 28.54 8.45 10.80
C GLU A 192 27.12 8.93 11.12
N LYS A 193 26.85 10.23 10.92
CA LYS A 193 25.50 10.77 11.04
C LYS A 193 24.65 10.27 9.88
N THR A 194 23.56 9.57 10.18
CA THR A 194 22.53 9.27 9.18
C THR A 194 21.57 10.47 9.07
N ALA A 195 21.15 10.81 7.86
CA ALA A 195 20.19 11.91 7.64
C ALA A 195 18.83 11.62 8.31
N ILE A 196 18.48 10.34 8.40
CA ILE A 196 17.26 9.84 9.00
C ILE A 196 17.64 8.86 10.13
N PRO A 197 17.04 8.95 11.33
CA PRO A 197 17.35 8.04 12.43
C PRO A 197 17.07 6.58 12.07
N LEU A 198 17.95 5.65 12.49
CA LEU A 198 17.72 4.22 12.32
C LEU A 198 16.78 3.71 13.43
N ARG A 199 15.51 3.53 13.09
CA ARG A 199 14.44 3.09 13.98
C ARG A 199 13.36 2.36 13.20
N LYS A 200 12.41 1.74 13.89
CA LYS A 200 11.16 1.29 13.28
C LYS A 200 10.39 2.50 12.74
N TYR A 201 9.94 2.38 11.50
CA TYR A 201 9.02 3.32 10.85
C TYR A 201 7.71 2.64 10.48
N GLY A 202 7.74 1.40 10.00
CA GLY A 202 6.56 0.73 9.45
C GLY A 202 6.21 1.18 8.04
N ALA A 203 5.19 0.57 7.45
CA ALA A 203 4.59 0.99 6.17
C ALA A 203 3.12 0.53 6.10
N HIS A 204 2.46 0.74 4.96
CA HIS A 204 1.02 0.56 4.77
C HIS A 204 0.15 1.44 5.66
N GLY A 205 0.69 2.55 6.19
CA GLY A 205 -0.04 3.49 7.04
C GLY A 205 -1.27 4.09 6.38
N LEU A 206 -1.23 4.33 5.07
CA LEU A 206 -2.40 4.84 4.32
C LEU A 206 -3.53 3.81 4.29
N SER A 207 -3.17 2.52 4.15
CA SER A 207 -4.13 1.43 4.24
C SER A 207 -4.70 1.29 5.65
N TYR A 208 -3.85 1.31 6.69
CA TYR A 208 -4.31 1.23 8.08
C TYR A 208 -5.23 2.39 8.46
N ALA A 209 -4.95 3.61 8.00
CA ALA A 209 -5.83 4.75 8.19
C ALA A 209 -7.19 4.52 7.51
N SER A 210 -7.21 4.05 6.26
CA SER A 210 -8.45 3.71 5.55
C SER A 210 -9.25 2.61 6.27
N ILE A 211 -8.57 1.56 6.74
CA ILE A 211 -9.21 0.46 7.45
C ILE A 211 -9.81 0.94 8.77
N LEU A 212 -9.07 1.75 9.54
CA LEU A 212 -9.58 2.36 10.76
C LEU A 212 -10.84 3.19 10.47
N ASP A 213 -10.86 3.98 9.41
CA ASP A 213 -12.01 4.81 9.02
C ASP A 213 -13.25 3.96 8.70
N ASN A 214 -13.07 2.90 7.92
CA ASN A 214 -14.19 2.03 7.51
C ASN A 214 -14.68 1.14 8.66
N VAL A 215 -13.75 0.57 9.44
CA VAL A 215 -14.09 -0.31 10.57
C VAL A 215 -14.71 0.47 11.72
N SER A 216 -14.20 1.65 12.06
CA SER A 216 -14.80 2.51 13.10
C SER A 216 -16.24 2.89 12.74
N SER A 217 -16.50 3.25 11.48
CA SER A 217 -17.84 3.53 10.96
C SER A 217 -18.75 2.29 11.01
N TYR A 218 -18.24 1.11 10.65
CA TYR A 218 -18.98 -0.16 10.74
C TYR A 218 -19.36 -0.52 12.18
N LEU A 219 -18.46 -0.27 13.12
CA LEU A 219 -18.65 -0.53 14.54
C LEU A 219 -19.50 0.53 15.26
N ASP A 220 -19.89 1.60 14.56
CA ASP A 220 -20.54 2.78 15.14
C ASP A 220 -19.77 3.35 16.34
N LYS A 221 -18.44 3.43 16.18
CA LYS A 221 -17.51 3.82 17.25
C LYS A 221 -16.57 4.92 16.76
N PRO A 222 -16.29 5.98 17.55
CA PRO A 222 -15.25 6.95 17.21
C PRO A 222 -13.89 6.27 17.05
N LYS A 223 -13.09 6.71 16.07
CA LYS A 223 -11.76 6.15 15.77
C LYS A 223 -10.86 6.12 16.99
N GLU A 224 -10.91 7.19 17.79
CA GLU A 224 -10.10 7.39 19.00
C GLU A 224 -10.42 6.38 20.11
N GLN A 225 -11.51 5.62 19.97
CA GLN A 225 -11.88 4.55 20.89
C GLN A 225 -11.64 3.15 20.32
N CYS A 226 -11.20 3.04 19.05
CA CYS A 226 -10.96 1.76 18.40
C CYS A 226 -9.60 1.17 18.81
N THR A 227 -9.61 -0.11 19.20
CA THR A 227 -8.41 -0.95 19.35
C THR A 227 -8.53 -2.14 18.41
N LEU A 228 -7.63 -2.24 17.43
CA LEU A 228 -7.70 -3.23 16.35
C LEU A 228 -6.35 -3.90 16.13
N VAL A 229 -6.35 -5.19 15.77
CA VAL A 229 -5.19 -5.85 15.17
C VAL A 229 -5.46 -6.01 13.69
N ILE A 230 -4.79 -5.21 12.86
CA ILE A 230 -5.06 -5.16 11.43
C ILE A 230 -3.94 -5.90 10.69
N ALA A 231 -4.30 -6.95 9.94
CA ALA A 231 -3.43 -7.69 9.04
C ALA A 231 -3.69 -7.24 7.59
N HIS A 232 -2.82 -6.38 7.06
CA HIS A 232 -2.84 -5.97 5.66
C HIS A 232 -1.93 -6.92 4.86
N LEU A 233 -2.53 -7.82 4.06
CA LEU A 233 -1.85 -8.93 3.42
C LEU A 233 -1.94 -8.83 1.90
N GLY A 234 -0.80 -8.66 1.23
CA GLY A 234 -0.67 -8.60 -0.22
C GLY A 234 0.72 -9.04 -0.68
N SER A 235 1.21 -8.50 -1.80
CA SER A 235 2.58 -8.75 -2.26
C SER A 235 3.64 -8.25 -1.27
N GLY A 236 3.32 -7.16 -0.55
CA GLY A 236 3.86 -6.84 0.75
C GLY A 236 2.80 -7.14 1.82
N ALA A 237 3.23 -7.64 2.99
CA ALA A 237 2.32 -7.99 4.07
C ALA A 237 2.84 -7.40 5.39
N SER A 238 1.91 -6.91 6.21
CA SER A 238 2.23 -6.42 7.56
C SER A 238 1.04 -6.52 8.49
N VAL A 239 1.31 -6.47 9.79
CA VAL A 239 0.30 -6.37 10.84
C VAL A 239 0.53 -5.08 11.63
N CYS A 240 -0.53 -4.41 12.05
CA CYS A 240 -0.48 -3.25 12.94
C CYS A 240 -1.41 -3.45 14.14
N LEU A 241 -0.92 -3.10 15.33
CA LEU A 241 -1.75 -2.89 16.51
C LEU A 241 -2.14 -1.42 16.56
N VAL A 242 -3.42 -1.15 16.35
CA VAL A 242 -4.04 0.16 16.58
C VAL A 242 -4.57 0.20 18.00
N LYS A 243 -4.22 1.25 18.75
CA LYS A 243 -4.73 1.56 20.08
C LYS A 243 -5.32 2.96 20.05
N GLU A 244 -6.57 3.11 20.47
CA GLU A 244 -7.24 4.41 20.56
C GLU A 244 -7.12 5.20 19.24
N GLY A 245 -7.32 4.50 18.12
CA GLY A 245 -7.24 5.07 16.77
C GLY A 245 -5.82 5.43 16.28
N LYS A 246 -4.77 5.07 17.02
CA LYS A 246 -3.38 5.38 16.69
C LYS A 246 -2.56 4.11 16.54
N SER A 247 -1.58 4.11 15.63
CA SER A 247 -0.61 3.01 15.56
C SER A 247 0.20 2.92 16.84
N TRP A 248 0.12 1.79 17.52
CA TRP A 248 0.94 1.48 18.69
C TRP A 248 2.15 0.62 18.33
N ASP A 249 1.97 -0.38 17.47
CA ASP A 249 3.04 -1.23 16.96
C ASP A 249 2.73 -1.68 15.53
N THR A 250 3.76 -2.05 14.77
CA THR A 250 3.65 -2.55 13.40
C THR A 250 4.78 -3.53 13.10
N SER A 251 4.49 -4.52 12.26
CA SER A 251 5.44 -5.62 11.98
C SER A 251 6.61 -5.17 11.12
N MET A 252 6.41 -4.17 10.26
CA MET A 252 7.49 -3.61 9.44
C MET A 252 8.41 -2.73 10.27
N GLY A 253 9.69 -2.72 9.88
CA GLY A 253 10.80 -2.19 10.65
C GLY A 253 11.29 -0.84 10.12
N LEU A 254 12.61 -0.74 9.99
CA LEU A 254 13.31 0.35 9.28
C LEU A 254 12.82 0.47 7.83
N THR A 255 12.59 -0.66 7.18
CA THR A 255 12.10 -0.75 5.80
C THR A 255 10.93 -1.75 5.74
N PRO A 256 10.17 -1.78 4.63
CA PRO A 256 9.15 -2.79 4.41
C PRO A 256 9.65 -4.26 4.34
N LEU A 257 10.95 -4.51 4.44
CA LEU A 257 11.52 -5.87 4.44
C LEU A 257 11.24 -6.63 5.74
N ASP A 258 11.38 -5.96 6.89
CA ASP A 258 11.18 -6.57 8.20
C ASP A 258 9.69 -6.91 8.41
N GLY A 259 9.39 -7.89 9.24
CA GLY A 259 8.02 -8.35 9.47
C GLY A 259 7.69 -9.67 8.77
N LEU A 260 6.56 -9.69 8.08
CA LEU A 260 6.09 -10.85 7.34
C LEU A 260 6.87 -11.02 6.03
N LEU A 261 7.04 -12.28 5.60
CA LEU A 261 7.40 -12.55 4.23
C LEU A 261 6.30 -12.05 3.29
N GLY A 262 6.70 -11.67 2.07
CA GLY A 262 5.78 -11.28 1.01
C GLY A 262 5.99 -12.12 -0.23
N GLY A 263 5.55 -11.60 -1.38
CA GLY A 263 5.71 -12.28 -2.66
C GLY A 263 7.17 -12.61 -2.97
N THR A 264 8.07 -11.63 -2.81
CA THR A 264 9.51 -11.76 -3.11
C THR A 264 10.45 -11.35 -1.97
N ARG A 265 9.88 -10.92 -0.83
CA ARG A 265 10.65 -10.45 0.32
C ARG A 265 10.70 -11.51 1.41
N THR A 266 11.82 -11.64 2.10
CA THR A 266 12.03 -12.68 3.13
C THR A 266 11.20 -12.47 4.39
N GLY A 267 10.83 -11.23 4.70
CA GLY A 267 10.39 -10.89 6.07
C GLY A 267 11.57 -10.87 7.03
N SER A 268 11.27 -10.86 8.33
CA SER A 268 12.28 -10.95 9.39
C SER A 268 13.06 -12.26 9.28
N VAL A 269 14.39 -12.13 9.22
CA VAL A 269 15.35 -13.23 9.31
C VAL A 269 16.47 -12.84 10.26
N ASP A 270 17.32 -13.79 10.63
CA ASP A 270 18.56 -13.48 11.33
C ASP A 270 19.39 -12.46 10.50
N PRO A 271 19.77 -11.30 11.07
CA PRO A 271 20.55 -10.29 10.35
C PRO A 271 21.86 -10.80 9.76
N VAL A 272 22.49 -11.83 10.34
CA VAL A 272 23.75 -12.38 9.81
C VAL A 272 23.55 -13.42 8.71
N LEU A 273 22.33 -13.94 8.53
CA LEU A 273 22.01 -14.97 7.52
C LEU A 273 22.44 -14.56 6.12
N VAL A 274 22.22 -13.29 5.74
CA VAL A 274 22.52 -12.83 4.39
C VAL A 274 24.01 -12.85 4.06
N PHE A 275 24.88 -12.68 5.06
CA PHE A 275 26.33 -12.73 4.88
C PHE A 275 26.84 -14.17 4.73
N HIS A 276 26.12 -15.16 5.25
CA HIS A 276 26.38 -16.57 4.97
C HIS A 276 25.82 -17.00 3.61
N HIS A 277 24.64 -16.52 3.24
CA HIS A 277 23.98 -16.85 1.98
C HIS A 277 24.67 -16.22 0.76
N THR A 278 25.16 -14.99 0.89
CA THR A 278 25.66 -14.19 -0.24
C THR A 278 27.06 -13.65 0.05
N PRO A 279 28.09 -14.15 -0.65
CA PRO A 279 29.41 -13.54 -0.62
C PRO A 279 29.33 -12.06 -1.01
N ASN A 280 30.08 -11.20 -0.31
CA ASN A 280 30.07 -9.75 -0.52
C ASN A 280 28.67 -9.12 -0.43
N ALA A 281 27.85 -9.55 0.53
CA ALA A 281 26.49 -9.04 0.75
C ALA A 281 26.41 -7.50 0.90
N SER A 282 27.46 -6.86 1.43
CA SER A 282 27.57 -5.40 1.57
C SER A 282 28.00 -4.67 0.27
N GLY A 283 28.36 -5.39 -0.79
CA GLY A 283 28.79 -4.80 -2.05
C GLY A 283 27.66 -3.98 -2.69
N GLY A 284 28.00 -2.80 -3.21
CA GLY A 284 27.03 -1.92 -3.86
C GLY A 284 26.49 -2.46 -5.18
N VAL A 285 25.19 -2.32 -5.39
CA VAL A 285 24.46 -2.67 -6.61
C VAL A 285 23.77 -1.42 -7.13
N LYS A 286 24.01 -1.09 -8.41
CA LYS A 286 23.30 -0.01 -9.09
C LYS A 286 21.86 -0.40 -9.36
N ILE A 287 20.94 0.48 -9.01
CA ILE A 287 19.50 0.34 -9.24
C ILE A 287 18.95 1.62 -9.88
N PRO A 288 17.75 1.60 -10.47
CA PRO A 288 17.02 2.83 -10.76
C PRO A 288 16.96 3.71 -9.50
N GLY A 289 17.37 4.96 -9.62
CA GLY A 289 17.36 5.92 -8.51
C GLY A 289 18.56 5.91 -7.56
N GLY A 290 19.55 5.02 -7.74
CA GLY A 290 20.77 5.07 -6.93
C GLY A 290 21.51 3.75 -6.80
N HIS A 291 21.93 3.46 -5.57
CA HIS A 291 22.63 2.23 -5.22
C HIS A 291 22.06 1.66 -3.92
N CYS A 292 22.14 0.34 -3.78
CA CYS A 292 21.79 -0.38 -2.54
C CYS A 292 22.81 -1.50 -2.30
N ALA A 293 22.81 -2.11 -1.11
CA ALA A 293 23.62 -3.29 -0.86
C ALA A 293 23.07 -4.51 -1.60
N ARG A 294 23.94 -5.44 -2.00
CA ARG A 294 23.53 -6.72 -2.61
C ARG A 294 22.56 -7.49 -1.72
N ALA A 295 22.76 -7.41 -0.40
CA ALA A 295 21.85 -7.95 0.61
C ALA A 295 20.41 -7.47 0.40
N GLU A 296 20.19 -6.18 0.12
CA GLU A 296 18.85 -5.61 -0.04
C GLU A 296 18.13 -6.21 -1.25
N ILE A 297 18.85 -6.45 -2.35
CA ILE A 297 18.29 -7.11 -3.54
C ILE A 297 17.89 -8.55 -3.24
N VAL A 298 18.80 -9.33 -2.63
CA VAL A 298 18.53 -10.73 -2.28
C VAL A 298 17.30 -10.82 -1.37
N LEU A 299 17.28 -10.03 -0.30
CA LEU A 299 16.22 -10.10 0.71
C LEU A 299 14.87 -9.52 0.24
N ASN A 300 14.85 -8.53 -0.66
CA ASN A 300 13.59 -7.92 -1.13
C ASN A 300 13.02 -8.54 -2.42
N LYS A 301 13.89 -9.10 -3.29
CA LYS A 301 13.51 -9.51 -4.64
C LYS A 301 13.70 -11.00 -4.91
N GLN A 302 14.46 -11.72 -4.09
CA GLN A 302 14.81 -13.13 -4.31
C GLN A 302 14.41 -14.03 -3.13
N GLY A 303 13.58 -13.54 -2.21
CA GLY A 303 13.05 -14.29 -1.08
C GLY A 303 11.55 -14.57 -1.17
N GLY A 304 10.94 -14.78 -0.01
CA GLY A 304 9.49 -14.84 0.14
C GLY A 304 8.83 -16.05 -0.52
N LEU A 305 7.56 -15.91 -0.86
CA LEU A 305 6.74 -16.97 -1.48
C LEU A 305 7.35 -17.47 -2.80
N GLN A 306 7.92 -16.57 -3.61
CA GLN A 306 8.59 -16.91 -4.85
C GLN A 306 9.74 -17.89 -4.65
N ALA A 307 10.55 -17.71 -3.60
CA ALA A 307 11.66 -18.60 -3.29
C ALA A 307 11.21 -19.96 -2.72
N LEU A 308 10.08 -19.98 -2.01
CA LEU A 308 9.55 -21.20 -1.37
C LEU A 308 8.74 -22.07 -2.34
N ALA A 309 7.87 -21.45 -3.14
CA ALA A 309 6.88 -22.12 -3.97
C ALA A 309 7.06 -21.92 -5.49
N GLY A 310 8.07 -21.14 -5.92
CA GLY A 310 8.25 -20.82 -7.34
C GLY A 310 7.23 -19.83 -7.91
N THR A 311 6.34 -19.29 -7.08
CA THR A 311 5.36 -18.26 -7.44
C THR A 311 5.19 -17.27 -6.29
N SER A 312 4.99 -16.01 -6.62
CA SER A 312 4.63 -14.95 -5.65
C SER A 312 3.12 -14.82 -5.44
N ASN A 313 2.32 -15.56 -6.20
CA ASN A 313 0.87 -15.53 -6.14
C ASN A 313 0.34 -16.48 -5.05
N PHE A 314 -0.07 -15.92 -3.93
CA PHE A 314 -0.62 -16.70 -2.80
C PHE A 314 -1.88 -17.50 -3.16
N GLY A 315 -2.72 -17.00 -4.07
CA GLY A 315 -3.90 -17.75 -4.53
C GLY A 315 -3.53 -19.02 -5.29
N GLN A 316 -2.48 -18.94 -6.13
CA GLN A 316 -1.94 -20.12 -6.81
C GLN A 316 -1.39 -21.13 -5.80
N ILE A 317 -0.67 -20.67 -4.78
CA ILE A 317 -0.17 -21.55 -3.70
C ILE A 317 -1.31 -22.32 -3.04
N THR A 318 -2.40 -21.64 -2.68
CA THR A 318 -3.56 -22.31 -2.06
C THR A 318 -4.26 -23.29 -3.01
N SER A 319 -4.41 -22.95 -4.30
CA SER A 319 -4.99 -23.86 -5.29
C SER A 319 -4.11 -25.09 -5.51
N THR A 320 -2.79 -24.92 -5.65
CA THR A 320 -1.84 -26.04 -5.78
C THR A 320 -1.91 -26.99 -4.58
N MET A 321 -2.05 -26.49 -3.36
CA MET A 321 -2.21 -27.34 -2.17
C MET A 321 -3.46 -28.23 -2.23
N GLU A 322 -4.54 -27.73 -2.83
CA GLU A 322 -5.85 -28.39 -2.88
C GLU A 322 -5.97 -29.33 -4.08
N GLU A 323 -5.51 -28.89 -5.25
CA GLU A 323 -5.74 -29.56 -6.53
C GLU A 323 -4.64 -30.56 -6.91
N SER A 324 -3.40 -30.40 -6.41
CA SER A 324 -2.31 -31.31 -6.77
C SER A 324 -2.44 -32.68 -6.10
N GLU A 325 -2.21 -33.75 -6.86
CA GLU A 325 -2.26 -35.15 -6.39
C GLU A 325 -1.08 -35.55 -5.49
N GLY A 326 -0.03 -34.71 -5.38
CA GLY A 326 1.14 -34.95 -4.56
C GLY A 326 2.42 -34.41 -5.19
N GLY A 327 3.58 -34.78 -4.64
CA GLY A 327 4.89 -34.45 -5.20
C GLY A 327 5.49 -33.13 -4.68
N ASP A 328 6.63 -32.76 -5.28
CA ASP A 328 7.46 -31.63 -4.84
C ASP A 328 6.73 -30.28 -4.91
N GLU A 329 5.90 -30.07 -5.94
CA GLU A 329 5.13 -28.82 -6.09
C GLU A 329 4.11 -28.63 -4.96
N LYS A 330 3.35 -29.68 -4.62
CA LYS A 330 2.41 -29.65 -3.49
C LYS A 330 3.14 -29.43 -2.16
N ASN A 331 4.27 -30.09 -1.95
CA ASN A 331 5.07 -29.94 -0.73
C ASN A 331 5.61 -28.52 -0.57
N LYS A 332 6.10 -27.92 -1.66
CA LYS A 332 6.56 -26.52 -1.69
C LYS A 332 5.43 -25.53 -1.43
N ALA A 333 4.27 -25.73 -2.04
CA ALA A 333 3.09 -24.90 -1.81
C ALA A 333 2.62 -24.99 -0.35
N GLN A 334 2.55 -26.20 0.20
CA GLN A 334 2.20 -26.45 1.60
C GLN A 334 3.21 -25.77 2.55
N LEU A 335 4.51 -25.95 2.32
CA LEU A 335 5.56 -25.29 3.12
C LEU A 335 5.46 -23.77 3.06
N ALA A 336 5.24 -23.18 1.87
CA ALA A 336 5.11 -21.74 1.72
C ALA A 336 3.90 -21.19 2.48
N TYR A 337 2.76 -21.89 2.41
CA TYR A 337 1.57 -21.54 3.16
C TYR A 337 1.78 -21.64 4.68
N ASP A 338 2.36 -22.76 5.15
CA ASP A 338 2.59 -22.99 6.58
C ASP A 338 3.55 -21.96 7.17
N VAL A 339 4.63 -21.62 6.44
CA VAL A 339 5.55 -20.55 6.83
C VAL A 339 4.81 -19.21 6.88
N PHE A 340 3.96 -18.90 5.90
CA PHE A 340 3.18 -17.65 5.90
C PHE A 340 2.22 -17.56 7.08
N LEU A 341 1.44 -18.62 7.33
CA LEU A 341 0.50 -18.68 8.46
C LEU A 341 1.22 -18.57 9.80
N ASP A 342 2.32 -19.31 10.00
CA ASP A 342 3.11 -19.24 11.22
C ASP A 342 3.64 -17.82 11.48
N ARG A 343 4.29 -17.20 10.48
CA ARG A 343 4.81 -15.85 10.62
C ARG A 343 3.70 -14.83 10.85
N LEU A 344 2.55 -15.00 10.21
CA LEU A 344 1.36 -14.18 10.46
C LEU A 344 0.91 -14.28 11.93
N MET A 345 0.81 -15.50 12.45
CA MET A 345 0.39 -15.75 13.82
C MET A 345 1.38 -15.24 14.87
N ASN A 346 2.69 -15.20 14.57
CA ASN A 346 3.67 -14.58 15.45
C ASN A 346 3.36 -13.09 15.71
N TYR A 347 2.88 -12.36 14.70
CA TYR A 347 2.51 -10.95 14.85
C TYR A 347 1.09 -10.76 15.39
N ILE A 348 0.09 -11.46 14.85
CA ILE A 348 -1.30 -11.34 15.34
C ILE A 348 -1.36 -11.75 16.82
N GLY A 349 -0.78 -12.91 17.18
CA GLY A 349 -0.74 -13.39 18.56
C GLY A 349 -0.05 -12.41 19.50
N ALA A 350 1.13 -11.92 19.13
CA ALA A 350 1.85 -10.92 19.92
C ALA A 350 1.03 -9.63 20.13
N TYR A 351 0.32 -9.17 19.10
CA TYR A 351 -0.46 -7.93 19.17
C TYR A 351 -1.78 -8.08 19.91
N VAL A 352 -2.44 -9.24 19.82
CA VAL A 352 -3.59 -9.59 20.66
C VAL A 352 -3.17 -9.64 22.14
N VAL A 353 -2.04 -10.28 22.46
CA VAL A 353 -1.51 -10.31 23.82
C VAL A 353 -1.15 -8.90 24.32
N LYS A 354 -0.49 -8.08 23.49
CA LYS A 354 -0.19 -6.67 23.83
C LYS A 354 -1.47 -5.88 24.09
N ALA A 355 -2.49 -5.99 23.23
CA ALA A 355 -3.78 -5.33 23.43
C ALA A 355 -4.40 -5.73 24.78
N LYS A 356 -4.45 -7.04 25.08
CA LYS A 356 -4.99 -7.54 26.34
C LYS A 356 -4.19 -7.07 27.56
N GLY A 357 -2.86 -7.10 27.48
CA GLY A 357 -1.96 -6.65 28.55
C GLY A 357 -2.07 -5.14 28.83
N LEU A 358 -2.43 -4.35 27.82
CA LEU A 358 -2.75 -2.92 27.96
C LEU A 358 -4.16 -2.68 28.52
N SER A 359 -4.87 -3.73 28.96
CA SER A 359 -6.27 -3.68 29.44
C SER A 359 -7.23 -3.07 28.42
N LEU A 360 -6.97 -3.28 27.13
CA LEU A 360 -7.83 -2.80 26.05
C LEU A 360 -8.82 -3.90 25.67
N ASP A 361 -10.06 -3.49 25.45
CA ASP A 361 -11.03 -4.32 24.73
C ASP A 361 -10.66 -4.30 23.24
N LEU A 362 -10.25 -5.46 22.73
CA LEU A 362 -9.94 -5.62 21.32
C LEU A 362 -11.24 -5.62 20.52
N ASP A 363 -11.45 -4.60 19.71
CA ASP A 363 -12.68 -4.47 18.90
C ASP A 363 -12.72 -5.50 17.76
N GLY A 364 -11.56 -5.99 17.30
CA GLY A 364 -11.46 -7.09 16.36
C GLY A 364 -10.09 -7.28 15.73
N ILE A 365 -9.92 -8.44 15.10
CA ILE A 365 -8.83 -8.72 14.15
C ILE A 365 -9.35 -8.43 12.75
N VAL A 366 -8.67 -7.59 11.99
CA VAL A 366 -9.13 -7.13 10.67
C VAL A 366 -8.19 -7.64 9.59
N PHE A 367 -8.72 -8.32 8.59
CA PHE A 367 -8.00 -8.69 7.37
C PHE A 367 -8.25 -7.68 6.26
N SER A 368 -7.21 -7.32 5.53
CA SER A 368 -7.31 -6.50 4.32
C SER A 368 -6.22 -6.84 3.31
N GLY A 369 -6.23 -6.16 2.16
CA GLY A 369 -5.25 -6.36 1.10
C GLY A 369 -5.56 -7.62 0.29
N GLY A 370 -4.93 -7.75 -0.88
CA GLY A 370 -5.33 -8.77 -1.87
C GLY A 370 -5.36 -10.22 -1.35
N ILE A 371 -4.47 -10.60 -0.42
CA ILE A 371 -4.48 -11.91 0.24
C ILE A 371 -5.54 -11.95 1.34
N GLY A 372 -5.60 -10.94 2.21
CA GLY A 372 -6.51 -10.90 3.34
C GLY A 372 -7.98 -10.83 2.93
N GLU A 373 -8.27 -10.16 1.82
CA GLU A 373 -9.61 -10.03 1.23
C GLU A 373 -10.05 -11.32 0.52
N LYS A 374 -9.14 -12.02 -0.18
CA LYS A 374 -9.50 -13.13 -1.07
C LYS A 374 -9.30 -14.53 -0.47
N SER A 375 -8.35 -14.71 0.45
CA SER A 375 -8.04 -16.04 0.98
C SER A 375 -9.00 -16.45 2.10
N VAL A 376 -10.12 -17.07 1.71
CA VAL A 376 -11.11 -17.67 2.63
C VAL A 376 -10.44 -18.64 3.61
N ARG A 377 -9.56 -19.50 3.07
CA ARG A 377 -8.80 -20.50 3.84
C ARG A 377 -7.91 -19.87 4.91
N LEU A 378 -7.09 -18.88 4.55
CA LEU A 378 -6.19 -18.23 5.50
C LEU A 378 -6.95 -17.61 6.68
N ARG A 379 -8.07 -16.92 6.41
CA ARG A 379 -8.90 -16.34 7.47
C ARG A 379 -9.49 -17.43 8.37
N ALA A 380 -9.93 -18.55 7.78
CA ALA A 380 -10.46 -19.68 8.54
C ALA A 380 -9.41 -20.34 9.43
N ASP A 381 -8.20 -20.55 8.91
CA ASP A 381 -7.10 -21.15 9.66
C ASP A 381 -6.62 -20.24 10.80
N VAL A 382 -6.59 -18.91 10.60
CA VAL A 382 -6.36 -17.95 11.70
C VAL A 382 -7.49 -18.01 12.73
N GLY A 383 -8.76 -18.03 12.30
CA GLY A 383 -9.91 -18.16 13.21
C GLY A 383 -9.84 -19.45 14.05
N LYS A 384 -9.41 -20.55 13.45
CA LYS A 384 -9.21 -21.83 14.13
C LYS A 384 -8.12 -21.75 15.21
N MET A 385 -7.03 -21.01 14.97
CA MET A 385 -5.98 -20.78 15.97
C MET A 385 -6.49 -20.02 17.21
N PHE A 386 -7.58 -19.25 17.09
CA PHE A 386 -8.25 -18.56 18.20
C PHE A 386 -9.46 -19.30 18.77
N SER A 387 -9.75 -20.54 18.34
CA SER A 387 -10.91 -21.31 18.81
C SER A 387 -10.90 -21.54 20.34
N TRP A 388 -9.71 -21.73 20.94
CA TRP A 388 -9.55 -21.87 22.38
C TRP A 388 -9.91 -20.59 23.17
N MET A 389 -9.89 -19.43 22.51
CA MET A 389 -10.38 -18.16 23.07
C MET A 389 -11.89 -17.97 22.84
N GLY A 390 -12.57 -18.92 22.20
CA GLY A 390 -13.98 -18.82 21.84
C GLY A 390 -14.23 -18.12 20.50
N CYS A 391 -13.24 -18.10 19.59
CA CYS A 391 -13.48 -17.66 18.21
C CYS A 391 -14.41 -18.64 17.49
N LYS A 392 -15.53 -18.15 16.99
CA LYS A 392 -16.52 -18.90 16.20
C LYS A 392 -16.64 -18.25 14.83
N LEU A 393 -15.92 -18.80 13.86
CA LEU A 393 -15.99 -18.32 12.48
C LEU A 393 -17.35 -18.66 11.87
N ASP A 394 -17.95 -17.69 11.18
CA ASP A 394 -19.09 -17.92 10.29
C ASP A 394 -18.55 -18.20 8.88
N GLN A 395 -18.57 -19.48 8.48
CA GLN A 395 -18.03 -19.91 7.20
C GLN A 395 -18.78 -19.30 6.01
N VAL A 396 -20.10 -19.13 6.12
CA VAL A 396 -20.92 -18.56 5.04
C VAL A 396 -20.57 -17.08 4.86
N ALA A 397 -20.43 -16.33 5.96
CA ALA A 397 -19.98 -14.95 5.91
C ALA A 397 -18.55 -14.82 5.38
N ASN A 398 -17.66 -15.74 5.76
CA ASN A 398 -16.27 -15.79 5.31
C ASN A 398 -16.16 -16.00 3.78
N GLU A 399 -17.01 -16.86 3.21
CA GLU A 399 -17.07 -17.12 1.77
C GLU A 399 -17.77 -15.99 0.98
N ALA A 400 -18.68 -15.25 1.62
CA ALA A 400 -19.45 -14.18 0.98
C ALA A 400 -18.70 -12.84 0.84
N VAL A 401 -17.50 -12.72 1.41
CA VAL A 401 -16.69 -11.49 1.36
C VAL A 401 -16.48 -11.01 -0.08
N GLY A 402 -16.86 -9.75 -0.35
CA GLY A 402 -16.70 -9.13 -1.66
C GLY A 402 -17.88 -9.34 -2.64
N ASN A 403 -18.82 -10.24 -2.34
CA ASN A 403 -19.94 -10.55 -3.25
C ASN A 403 -21.02 -9.45 -3.28
N ASP A 404 -21.20 -8.72 -2.18
CA ASP A 404 -22.26 -7.72 -2.01
C ASP A 404 -21.75 -6.27 -1.93
N LYS A 405 -20.51 -6.04 -2.38
CA LYS A 405 -19.83 -4.74 -2.39
C LYS A 405 -19.73 -4.05 -1.02
N ARG A 406 -20.01 -4.73 0.10
CA ARG A 406 -19.78 -4.17 1.45
C ARG A 406 -18.28 -3.96 1.66
N THR A 407 -17.93 -2.77 2.16
CA THR A 407 -16.53 -2.45 2.48
C THR A 407 -16.03 -3.22 3.69
N VAL A 408 -16.88 -3.46 4.69
CA VAL A 408 -16.54 -4.22 5.91
C VAL A 408 -17.54 -5.37 6.10
N THR A 409 -17.00 -6.57 6.31
CA THR A 409 -17.77 -7.78 6.59
C THR A 409 -17.23 -8.45 7.85
N GLU A 410 -18.09 -8.65 8.85
CA GLU A 410 -17.79 -9.52 9.99
C GLU A 410 -17.96 -10.98 9.59
N ILE A 411 -16.95 -11.80 9.88
CA ILE A 411 -16.88 -13.21 9.50
C ILE A 411 -16.90 -14.15 10.71
N THR A 412 -17.35 -13.63 11.86
CA THR A 412 -17.54 -14.38 13.10
C THR A 412 -19.00 -14.33 13.54
N GLY A 413 -19.46 -15.38 14.20
CA GLY A 413 -20.80 -15.43 14.78
C GLY A 413 -20.98 -14.43 15.92
N LYS A 414 -22.23 -14.01 16.18
CA LYS A 414 -22.59 -13.06 17.23
C LYS A 414 -22.19 -13.50 18.65
N ASP A 415 -22.00 -14.80 18.85
CA ASP A 415 -21.61 -15.46 20.09
C ASP A 415 -20.11 -15.82 20.15
N SER A 416 -19.31 -15.23 19.25
CA SER A 416 -17.85 -15.34 19.22
C SER A 416 -17.22 -14.35 20.21
N ASN A 417 -16.27 -14.81 21.01
CA ASN A 417 -15.49 -13.95 21.91
C ASN A 417 -14.40 -13.15 21.18
N VAL A 418 -14.05 -13.60 19.96
CA VAL A 418 -13.06 -12.95 19.10
C VAL A 418 -13.79 -12.51 17.85
N ARG A 419 -13.79 -11.20 17.58
CA ARG A 419 -14.33 -10.67 16.34
C ARG A 419 -13.27 -10.72 15.24
N ILE A 420 -13.65 -11.23 14.07
CA ILE A 420 -12.83 -11.15 12.86
C ILE A 420 -13.62 -10.39 11.78
N LEU A 421 -12.99 -9.36 11.23
CA LEU A 421 -13.52 -8.51 10.17
C LEU A 421 -12.67 -8.66 8.91
N VAL A 422 -13.27 -8.43 7.75
CA VAL A 422 -12.56 -8.19 6.50
C VAL A 422 -12.93 -6.80 5.99
N CYS A 423 -11.92 -5.99 5.69
CA CYS A 423 -12.08 -4.64 5.16
C CYS A 423 -11.46 -4.56 3.77
N LEU A 424 -12.28 -4.26 2.75
CA LEU A 424 -11.82 -4.00 1.39
C LEU A 424 -11.10 -2.65 1.34
N THR A 425 -9.90 -2.61 0.79
CA THR A 425 -9.06 -1.40 0.79
C THR A 425 -9.05 -0.67 -0.54
N ASP A 426 -9.20 0.65 -0.48
CA ASP A 426 -9.05 1.57 -1.61
C ASP A 426 -8.06 2.67 -1.23
N GLU A 427 -6.77 2.38 -1.39
CA GLU A 427 -5.68 3.28 -1.03
C GLU A 427 -5.73 4.58 -1.83
N GLU A 428 -6.06 4.50 -3.13
CA GLU A 428 -6.09 5.67 -4.01
C GLU A 428 -7.19 6.66 -3.58
N THR A 429 -8.36 6.16 -3.17
CA THR A 429 -9.44 7.00 -2.63
C THR A 429 -9.06 7.60 -1.28
N GLN A 430 -8.37 6.85 -0.41
CA GLN A 430 -7.89 7.40 0.85
C GLN A 430 -6.84 8.51 0.62
N CYS A 431 -5.91 8.30 -0.31
CA CYS A 431 -4.96 9.33 -0.72
C CYS A 431 -5.67 10.58 -1.23
N ALA A 432 -6.70 10.42 -2.06
CA ALA A 432 -7.49 11.55 -2.56
C ALA A 432 -8.16 12.34 -1.43
N ARG A 433 -8.79 11.65 -0.47
CA ARG A 433 -9.41 12.30 0.71
C ARG A 433 -8.39 13.06 1.55
N MET A 434 -7.26 12.43 1.87
CA MET A 434 -6.20 13.06 2.66
C MET A 434 -5.57 14.26 1.95
N ALA A 435 -5.31 14.14 0.65
CA ALA A 435 -4.73 15.22 -0.15
C ALA A 435 -5.69 16.39 -0.36
N LYS A 436 -6.99 16.12 -0.56
CA LYS A 436 -8.01 17.17 -0.60
C LYS A 436 -8.07 17.93 0.73
N HIS A 437 -8.15 17.21 1.85
CA HIS A 437 -8.16 17.84 3.17
C HIS A 437 -6.90 18.68 3.42
N ALA A 438 -5.72 18.17 3.05
CA ALA A 438 -4.46 18.92 3.09
C ALA A 438 -4.54 20.22 2.28
N TYR A 439 -5.01 20.13 1.03
CA TYR A 439 -5.12 21.26 0.11
C TYR A 439 -6.11 22.34 0.58
N GLU A 440 -7.24 21.93 1.18
CA GLU A 440 -8.27 22.85 1.70
C GLU A 440 -7.89 23.47 3.05
N SER A 441 -6.90 22.91 3.75
CA SER A 441 -6.46 23.38 5.06
C SER A 441 -5.81 24.77 4.99
N LYS A 442 -5.92 25.53 6.08
CA LYS A 442 -5.34 26.88 6.18
C LYS A 442 -3.81 26.92 6.06
N GLU A 443 -3.12 25.79 6.24
CA GLU A 443 -1.66 25.69 6.09
C GLU A 443 -1.22 25.86 4.61
N MET A 444 -2.16 25.77 3.66
CA MET A 444 -1.92 25.85 2.20
C MET A 444 -2.40 27.15 1.53
N LYS A 445 -3.08 28.04 2.28
CA LYS A 445 -3.49 29.38 1.82
C LYS A 445 -2.49 30.42 2.26
#